data_AF-A0A2H6ENJ8-F1
#
_entry.id   AF-A0A2H6ENJ8-F1
#
_cell.length_a   1.000
_cell.length_b   1.000
_cell.length_c   1.000
_cell.angle_alpha   90.00
_cell.angle_beta   90.00
_cell.angle_gamma   90.00
#
_symmetry.space_group_name_H-M   'P 1'
#
loop_
_entity.id
_entity.type
_entity.pdbx_description
1 polymer ?
#
loop_
_entity_poly.entity_id
_entity_poly.type
_entity_poly.pdbx_seq_one_letter_code
_entity_poly.pdbx_strand_id
1 'polypeptide(L)'
;MINKKNFYSASEHPTKRDKRIIWKGIKNAIKKNERSKLLRIETRSFVYGMITALVLFFSFKGIVSTVENYFYKYQPNIVKLNRIYSETAENLERILPAAELNKPHSVRVDDLISSKNEHLKSLNYAINQTLADTKTNNMSPVKQKILTSLYFSKLKVLENLILLERTDQ
;
A
#
# COMPACT_ATOMS: atom_id res chain seq x y z
N MET A 1 44.58 -26.10 62.73
CA MET A 1 44.02 -26.46 61.40
C MET A 1 42.69 -27.16 61.63
N ILE A 2 41.57 -26.55 61.24
CA ILE A 2 40.25 -27.20 61.35
C ILE A 2 40.20 -28.33 60.31
N ASN A 3 40.00 -29.55 60.78
CA ASN A 3 40.01 -30.75 59.94
C ASN A 3 38.76 -30.77 59.04
N LYS A 4 38.95 -30.47 57.74
CA LYS A 4 37.87 -30.34 56.74
C LYS A 4 36.99 -31.59 56.57
N LYS A 5 37.42 -32.77 57.06
CA LYS A 5 36.69 -34.03 56.88
C LYS A 5 35.60 -34.30 57.92
N ASN A 6 35.58 -33.58 59.04
CA ASN A 6 34.64 -33.79 60.15
C ASN A 6 33.82 -32.54 60.50
N PHE A 7 33.46 -31.73 59.50
CA PHE A 7 32.70 -30.49 59.76
C PHE A 7 31.25 -30.74 60.16
N TYR A 8 30.70 -31.92 59.85
CA TYR A 8 29.34 -32.32 60.19
C TYR A 8 29.35 -33.72 60.79
N SER A 9 28.66 -33.90 61.91
CA SER A 9 28.43 -35.23 62.48
C SER A 9 27.31 -35.95 61.71
N ALA A 10 27.33 -37.29 61.65
CA ALA A 10 26.32 -38.05 60.90
C ALA A 10 24.87 -37.79 61.42
N SER A 11 24.73 -37.32 62.66
CA SER A 11 23.50 -36.88 63.31
C SER A 11 23.01 -35.49 62.91
N GLU A 12 23.84 -34.67 62.26
CA GLU A 12 23.49 -33.32 61.79
C GLU A 12 22.96 -33.32 60.35
N HIS A 13 22.90 -34.49 59.69
CA HIS A 13 22.30 -34.58 58.37
C HIS A 13 20.78 -34.43 58.45
N PRO A 14 20.18 -33.46 57.74
CA PRO A 14 18.74 -33.27 57.76
C PRO A 14 18.03 -34.52 57.27
N THR A 15 17.03 -34.94 58.02
CA THR A 15 16.26 -36.15 57.74
C THR A 15 15.52 -35.98 56.41
N LYS A 16 15.12 -37.09 55.77
CA LYS A 16 14.32 -37.04 54.53
C LYS A 16 13.05 -36.17 54.67
N ARG A 17 12.50 -36.03 55.89
CA ARG A 17 11.37 -35.14 56.19
C ARG A 17 11.78 -33.66 56.16
N ASP A 18 12.88 -33.31 56.81
CA ASP A 18 13.39 -31.93 56.91
C ASP A 18 13.76 -31.37 55.54
N LYS A 19 14.44 -32.17 54.71
CA LYS A 19 14.75 -31.80 53.32
C LYS A 19 13.48 -31.48 52.52
N ARG A 20 12.39 -32.21 52.76
CA ARG A 20 11.11 -32.03 52.05
C ARG A 20 10.42 -30.74 52.49
N ILE A 21 10.50 -30.41 53.78
CA ILE A 21 9.95 -29.17 54.35
C ILE A 21 10.72 -27.96 53.81
N ILE A 22 12.06 -28.02 53.83
CA ILE A 22 12.93 -26.96 53.30
C ILE A 22 12.65 -26.73 51.81
N TRP A 23 12.60 -27.80 51.01
CA TRP A 23 12.29 -27.69 49.58
C TRP A 23 10.90 -27.14 49.29
N LYS A 24 9.89 -27.49 50.11
CA LYS A 24 8.54 -26.93 49.99
C LYS A 24 8.51 -25.44 50.34
N GLY A 25 9.29 -25.01 51.35
CA GLY A 25 9.46 -23.62 51.72
C GLY A 25 10.08 -22.79 50.60
N ILE A 26 11.19 -23.26 50.02
CA ILE A 26 11.88 -22.62 48.89
C ILE A 26 10.95 -22.52 47.66
N LYS A 27 10.29 -23.62 47.30
CA LYS A 27 9.36 -23.65 46.16
C LYS A 27 8.21 -22.66 46.33
N ASN A 28 7.67 -22.54 47.54
CA ASN A 28 6.58 -21.62 47.83
C ASN A 28 7.04 -20.16 47.88
N ALA A 29 8.25 -19.88 48.37
CA ALA A 29 8.83 -18.53 48.39
C ALA A 29 9.10 -18.01 46.98
N ILE A 30 9.65 -18.84 46.09
CA ILE A 30 9.92 -18.49 44.69
C ILE A 30 8.59 -18.25 43.94
N LYS A 31 7.59 -19.12 44.12
CA LYS A 31 6.31 -19.03 43.40
C LYS A 31 5.48 -17.79 43.79
N LYS A 32 5.64 -17.27 45.00
CA LYS A 32 4.81 -16.17 45.53
C LYS A 32 5.33 -14.78 45.16
N ASN A 33 6.61 -14.63 44.81
CA ASN A 33 7.23 -13.30 44.65
C ASN A 33 7.22 -12.75 43.21
N GLU A 34 7.26 -13.60 42.17
CA GLU A 34 7.55 -13.11 40.80
C GLU A 34 6.34 -13.00 39.87
N ARG A 35 5.27 -13.77 40.08
CA ARG A 35 4.24 -13.91 39.03
C ARG A 35 3.15 -12.84 38.98
N SER A 36 2.83 -12.10 40.05
CA SER A 36 1.64 -11.22 40.04
C SER A 36 1.92 -9.75 39.74
N LYS A 37 3.11 -9.24 40.10
CA LYS A 37 3.46 -7.82 39.90
C LYS A 37 4.06 -7.55 38.52
N LEU A 38 4.93 -8.43 38.01
CA LEU A 38 5.53 -8.28 36.69
C LEU A 38 4.50 -8.43 35.56
N LEU A 39 3.64 -9.46 35.62
CA LEU A 39 2.57 -9.66 34.61
C LEU A 39 1.58 -8.49 34.53
N ARG A 40 1.31 -7.77 35.64
CA ARG A 40 0.43 -6.58 35.63
C ARG A 40 1.07 -5.35 35.02
N ILE A 41 2.39 -5.21 35.12
CA ILE A 41 3.13 -4.07 34.57
C ILE A 41 3.32 -4.25 33.06
N GLU A 42 3.70 -5.47 32.65
CA GLU A 42 3.90 -5.82 31.23
C GLU A 42 2.61 -5.74 30.42
N THR A 43 1.47 -6.15 30.98
CA THR A 43 0.18 -6.07 30.26
C THR A 43 -0.28 -4.63 30.07
N ARG A 44 -0.04 -3.74 31.03
CA ARG A 44 -0.40 -2.32 30.90
C ARG A 44 0.48 -1.60 29.88
N SER A 45 1.79 -1.78 29.95
CA SER A 45 2.71 -1.18 28.97
C SER A 45 2.48 -1.70 27.56
N PHE A 46 2.12 -2.97 27.41
CA PHE A 46 1.73 -3.55 26.11
C PHE A 46 0.47 -2.90 25.53
N VAL A 47 -0.58 -2.70 26.33
CA VAL A 47 -1.82 -2.04 25.89
C VAL A 47 -1.56 -0.58 25.49
N TYR A 48 -0.75 0.15 26.27
CA TYR A 48 -0.37 1.52 25.89
C TYR A 48 0.44 1.58 24.59
N GLY A 49 1.33 0.60 24.36
CA GLY A 49 2.08 0.47 23.11
C GLY A 49 1.15 0.21 21.92
N MET A 50 0.18 -0.67 22.08
CA MET A 50 -0.80 -1.00 21.04
C MET A 50 -1.71 0.19 20.70
N ILE A 51 -2.20 0.92 21.71
CA ILE A 51 -2.99 2.14 21.51
C ILE A 51 -2.16 3.20 20.79
N THR A 52 -0.91 3.41 21.21
CA THR A 52 -0.01 4.38 20.56
C THR A 52 0.25 4.02 19.11
N ALA A 53 0.45 2.74 18.79
CA ALA A 53 0.61 2.27 17.41
C ALA A 53 -0.64 2.51 16.56
N LEU A 54 -1.84 2.27 17.13
CA LEU A 54 -3.09 2.56 16.44
C LEU A 54 -3.28 4.07 16.20
N VAL A 55 -3.02 4.90 17.20
CA VAL A 55 -3.10 6.37 17.07
C VAL A 55 -2.12 6.86 16.00
N LEU A 56 -0.88 6.37 15.99
CA LEU A 56 0.10 6.70 14.95
C LEU A 56 -0.35 6.22 13.57
N PHE A 57 -0.89 5.00 13.45
CA PHE A 57 -1.38 4.46 12.19
C PHE A 57 -2.54 5.30 11.62
N PHE A 58 -3.52 5.63 12.46
CA PHE A 58 -4.64 6.47 12.06
C PHE A 58 -4.20 7.92 11.78
N SER A 59 -3.25 8.45 12.54
CA SER A 59 -2.69 9.79 12.30
C SER A 59 -1.94 9.83 10.98
N PHE A 60 -1.13 8.80 10.67
CA PHE A 60 -0.41 8.71 9.41
C PHE A 60 -1.36 8.59 8.21
N LYS A 61 -2.37 7.70 8.30
CA LYS A 61 -3.44 7.60 7.29
C LYS A 61 -4.21 8.92 7.12
N GLY A 62 -4.52 9.60 8.22
CA GLY A 62 -5.20 10.89 8.23
C GLY A 62 -4.37 12.01 7.60
N ILE A 63 -3.08 12.08 7.92
CA ILE A 63 -2.13 13.02 7.32
C ILE A 63 -2.02 12.76 5.81
N VAL A 64 -1.80 11.52 5.39
CA VAL A 64 -1.70 11.16 3.96
C VAL A 64 -2.97 11.55 3.21
N SER A 65 -4.15 11.20 3.74
CA SER A 65 -5.43 11.55 3.10
C SER A 65 -5.70 13.05 3.07
N THR A 66 -5.34 13.77 4.13
CA THR A 66 -5.50 15.23 4.19
C THR A 66 -4.53 15.93 3.24
N VAL A 67 -3.29 15.46 3.15
CA VAL A 67 -2.28 15.97 2.22
C VAL A 67 -2.72 15.71 0.78
N GLU A 68 -3.15 14.50 0.45
CA GLU A 68 -3.71 14.20 -0.87
C GLU A 68 -4.90 15.12 -1.19
N ASN A 69 -5.89 15.20 -0.31
CA ASN A 69 -7.07 16.05 -0.53
C ASN A 69 -6.73 17.54 -0.59
N TYR A 70 -5.74 18.01 0.17
CA TYR A 70 -5.25 19.39 0.08
C TYR A 70 -4.59 19.60 -1.29
N PHE A 71 -3.66 18.74 -1.70
CA PHE A 71 -3.04 18.82 -3.02
C PHE A 71 -4.07 18.75 -4.16
N TYR A 72 -5.10 17.90 -4.04
CA TYR A 72 -6.21 17.89 -5.00
C TYR A 72 -6.97 19.21 -4.95
N LYS A 73 -7.39 19.71 -3.79
CA LYS A 73 -8.21 20.94 -3.69
C LYS A 73 -7.52 22.15 -4.31
N TYR A 74 -6.21 22.32 -4.08
CA TYR A 74 -5.42 23.48 -4.54
C TYR A 74 -4.84 23.34 -5.95
N GLN A 75 -5.00 22.19 -6.63
CA GLN A 75 -4.59 22.07 -8.02
C GLN A 75 -5.46 22.94 -8.95
N PRO A 76 -4.86 23.58 -9.97
CA PRO A 76 -5.62 24.29 -10.99
C PRO A 76 -6.62 23.35 -11.65
N ASN A 77 -7.83 23.83 -11.94
CA ASN A 77 -8.90 23.01 -12.55
C ASN A 77 -8.46 22.27 -13.81
N ILE A 78 -7.55 22.86 -14.58
CA ILE A 78 -7.03 22.25 -15.80
C ILE A 78 -6.07 21.08 -15.55
N VAL A 79 -5.36 21.07 -14.43
CA VAL A 79 -4.51 19.94 -14.00
C VAL A 79 -5.39 18.77 -13.53
N LYS A 80 -6.48 19.06 -12.80
CA LYS A 80 -7.48 18.07 -12.41
C LYS A 80 -8.12 17.41 -13.63
N LEU A 81 -8.55 18.22 -14.60
CA LEU A 81 -9.14 17.74 -15.85
C LEU A 81 -8.17 16.83 -16.62
N ASN A 82 -6.91 17.24 -16.78
CA ASN A 82 -5.90 16.41 -17.43
C ASN A 82 -5.74 15.05 -16.75
N ARG A 83 -5.72 15.01 -15.42
CA ARG A 83 -5.62 13.76 -14.68
C ARG A 83 -6.83 12.86 -14.90
N ILE A 84 -8.03 13.41 -14.81
CA ILE A 84 -9.29 12.66 -15.05
C ILE A 84 -9.31 12.10 -16.47
N TYR A 85 -8.99 12.90 -17.48
CA TYR A 85 -8.98 12.43 -18.87
C TYR A 85 -7.88 11.39 -19.13
N SER A 86 -6.70 11.56 -18.54
CA SER A 86 -5.62 10.57 -18.62
C SER A 86 -6.04 9.24 -18.00
N GLU A 87 -6.60 9.27 -16.79
CA GLU A 87 -7.05 8.07 -16.06
C GLU A 87 -8.20 7.37 -16.80
N THR A 88 -9.14 8.14 -17.36
CA THR A 88 -10.23 7.60 -18.17
C THR A 88 -9.70 6.94 -19.45
N ALA A 89 -8.74 7.57 -20.13
CA ALA A 89 -8.14 7.02 -21.34
C ALA A 89 -7.38 5.73 -21.05
N GLU A 90 -6.63 5.67 -19.95
CA GLU A 90 -5.91 4.47 -19.52
C GLU A 90 -6.87 3.33 -19.14
N ASN A 91 -7.95 3.65 -18.41
CA ASN A 91 -8.97 2.65 -18.06
C ASN A 91 -9.67 2.10 -19.31
N LEU A 92 -10.01 2.96 -20.28
CA LEU A 92 -10.59 2.51 -21.55
C LEU A 92 -9.63 1.65 -22.36
N GLU A 93 -8.35 2.02 -22.43
CA GLU A 93 -7.32 1.19 -23.09
C GLU A 93 -7.16 -0.19 -22.42
N ARG A 94 -7.34 -0.28 -21.10
CA ARG A 94 -7.31 -1.57 -20.37
C ARG A 94 -8.56 -2.42 -20.60
N ILE A 95 -9.72 -1.77 -20.78
CA ILE A 95 -11.01 -2.46 -20.96
C ILE A 95 -11.20 -2.89 -22.42
N LEU A 96 -10.60 -2.17 -23.37
CA LEU A 96 -10.53 -2.61 -24.76
C LEU A 96 -9.84 -3.99 -24.81
N PRO A 97 -10.58 -5.06 -25.16
CA PRO A 97 -10.00 -6.38 -25.17
C PRO A 97 -8.98 -6.45 -26.30
N ALA A 98 -7.69 -6.47 -25.95
CA ALA A 98 -6.59 -6.72 -26.89
C ALA A 98 -6.77 -8.03 -27.71
N ALA A 99 -7.67 -8.91 -27.26
CA ALA A 99 -8.00 -10.20 -27.85
C ALA A 99 -9.17 -10.17 -28.86
N GLU A 100 -9.98 -9.11 -28.95
CA GLU A 100 -11.11 -9.06 -29.91
C GLU A 100 -10.73 -8.58 -31.31
N LEU A 101 -9.52 -8.01 -31.46
CA LEU A 101 -8.89 -7.72 -32.76
C LEU A 101 -8.69 -8.93 -33.68
N ASN A 102 -8.88 -10.16 -33.16
CA ASN A 102 -8.75 -11.41 -33.92
C ASN A 102 -10.09 -12.05 -34.29
N LYS A 103 -11.23 -11.39 -34.01
CA LYS A 103 -12.52 -11.82 -34.57
C LYS A 103 -12.53 -11.56 -36.09
N PRO A 104 -13.19 -12.40 -36.90
CA PRO A 104 -13.31 -12.15 -38.33
C PRO A 104 -14.19 -10.92 -38.55
N HIS A 105 -13.56 -9.78 -38.84
CA HIS A 105 -14.22 -8.55 -39.26
C HIS A 105 -14.24 -8.47 -40.79
N SER A 106 -15.00 -7.52 -41.34
CA SER A 106 -14.83 -7.19 -42.75
C SER A 106 -13.47 -6.50 -42.98
N VAL A 107 -12.83 -6.74 -44.13
CA VAL A 107 -11.53 -6.12 -44.50
C VAL A 107 -11.55 -4.58 -44.34
N ARG A 108 -12.70 -3.96 -44.60
CA ARG A 108 -12.90 -2.51 -44.43
C ARG A 108 -12.87 -2.08 -42.97
N VAL A 109 -13.39 -2.89 -42.04
CA VAL A 109 -13.38 -2.61 -40.61
C VAL A 109 -11.98 -2.83 -40.02
N ASP A 110 -11.25 -3.84 -40.48
CA ASP A 110 -9.84 -4.05 -40.11
C ASP A 110 -8.93 -2.89 -40.51
N ASP A 111 -9.11 -2.35 -41.72
CA ASP A 111 -8.39 -1.16 -42.20
C ASP A 111 -8.72 0.08 -41.34
N LEU A 112 -9.99 0.25 -40.97
CA LEU A 112 -10.43 1.36 -40.11
C LEU A 112 -9.85 1.21 -38.69
N ILE A 113 -9.92 0.01 -38.10
CA ILE A 113 -9.34 -0.27 -36.78
C ILE A 113 -7.83 -0.03 -36.79
N SER A 114 -7.12 -0.51 -37.81
CA SER A 114 -5.68 -0.31 -37.98
C SER A 114 -5.33 1.18 -38.07
N SER A 115 -6.06 1.95 -38.87
CA SER A 115 -5.90 3.41 -38.98
C SER A 115 -6.14 4.14 -37.65
N LYS A 116 -7.17 3.74 -36.90
CA LYS A 116 -7.46 4.33 -35.57
C LYS A 116 -6.40 3.97 -34.54
N ASN A 117 -5.86 2.75 -34.59
CA ASN A 117 -4.74 2.33 -33.74
C ASN A 117 -3.45 3.11 -34.04
N GLU A 118 -3.16 3.37 -35.32
CA GLU A 118 -2.05 4.24 -35.71
C GLU A 118 -2.24 5.68 -35.20
N HIS A 119 -3.48 6.20 -35.28
CA HIS A 119 -3.82 7.49 -34.71
C HIS A 119 -3.69 7.53 -33.18
N LEU A 120 -4.03 6.44 -32.47
CA LEU A 120 -3.77 6.34 -31.03
C LEU A 120 -2.28 6.35 -30.71
N LYS A 121 -1.46 5.65 -31.50
CA LYS A 121 0.00 5.66 -31.33
C LYS A 121 0.58 7.07 -31.50
N SER A 122 0.12 7.82 -32.52
CA SER A 122 0.58 9.19 -32.74
C SER A 122 0.14 10.14 -31.62
N LEU A 123 -1.09 10.00 -31.11
CA LEU A 123 -1.58 10.76 -29.96
C LEU A 123 -0.78 10.43 -28.68
N ASN A 124 -0.48 9.15 -28.44
CA ASN A 124 0.35 8.73 -27.31
C ASN A 124 1.77 9.32 -27.40
N TYR A 125 2.34 9.36 -28.61
CA TYR A 125 3.63 10.01 -28.83
C TYR A 125 3.58 11.52 -28.54
N ALA A 126 2.57 12.23 -29.04
CA ALA A 126 2.40 13.67 -28.80
C ALA A 126 2.17 13.99 -27.31
N ILE A 127 1.39 13.17 -26.59
CA ILE A 127 1.21 13.28 -25.14
C ILE A 127 2.55 13.11 -24.42
N ASN A 128 3.31 12.07 -24.76
CA ASN A 128 4.60 11.79 -24.15
C ASN A 128 5.63 12.88 -24.41
N GLN A 129 5.67 13.45 -25.62
CA GLN A 129 6.52 14.61 -25.92
C GLN A 129 6.11 15.83 -25.09
N THR A 130 4.81 16.14 -25.04
CA THR A 130 4.29 17.27 -24.27
C THR A 130 4.61 17.11 -22.78
N LEU A 131 4.60 15.88 -22.25
CA LEU A 131 5.01 15.58 -20.87
C LEU A 131 6.52 15.63 -20.67
N ALA A 132 7.32 15.12 -21.61
CA ALA A 132 8.78 15.18 -21.54
C ALA A 132 9.29 16.62 -21.50
N ASP A 133 8.69 17.50 -22.31
CA ASP A 133 8.96 18.94 -22.37
C ASP A 133 8.54 19.71 -21.10
N THR A 134 7.93 19.04 -20.12
CA THR A 134 7.49 19.63 -18.84
C THR A 134 8.29 19.13 -17.65
N LYS A 135 9.10 18.07 -17.78
CA LYS A 135 10.04 17.66 -16.72
C LYS A 135 11.13 18.71 -16.48
N THR A 136 11.39 19.59 -17.45
CA THR A 136 12.44 20.60 -17.41
C THR A 136 11.94 22.00 -17.03
N ASN A 137 10.62 22.25 -17.01
CA ASN A 137 10.06 23.56 -16.67
C ASN A 137 8.61 23.43 -16.16
N ASN A 138 8.21 24.27 -15.20
CA ASN A 138 6.84 24.31 -14.67
C ASN A 138 5.83 24.39 -15.83
N MET A 139 4.87 23.46 -15.84
CA MET A 139 3.96 23.30 -16.96
C MET A 139 3.09 24.54 -17.15
N SER A 140 3.28 25.25 -18.27
CA SER A 140 2.52 26.46 -18.56
C SER A 140 1.03 26.16 -18.80
N PRO A 141 0.11 27.10 -18.51
CA PRO A 141 -1.32 26.91 -18.75
C PRO A 141 -1.66 26.57 -20.21
N VAL A 142 -0.86 27.04 -21.17
CA VAL A 142 -1.01 26.73 -22.60
C VAL A 142 -0.69 25.26 -22.87
N LYS A 143 0.42 24.75 -22.33
CA LYS A 143 0.76 23.32 -22.44
C LYS A 143 -0.30 22.44 -21.77
N GLN A 144 -0.87 22.88 -20.65
CA GLN A 144 -1.96 22.16 -19.98
C GLN A 144 -3.20 22.05 -20.86
N LYS A 145 -3.61 23.13 -21.56
CA LYS A 145 -4.71 23.11 -22.54
C LYS A 145 -4.43 22.18 -23.72
N ILE A 146 -3.22 22.21 -24.27
CA ILE A 146 -2.80 21.31 -25.35
C ILE A 146 -2.91 19.86 -24.89
N LEU A 147 -2.41 19.55 -23.70
CA LEU A 147 -2.50 18.21 -23.13
C LEU A 147 -3.96 17.77 -22.93
N THR A 148 -4.84 18.65 -22.45
CA THR A 148 -6.29 18.35 -22.33
C THR A 148 -6.88 18.02 -23.69
N SER A 149 -6.54 18.80 -24.71
CA SER A 149 -7.01 18.58 -26.08
C SER A 149 -6.53 17.24 -26.63
N LEU A 150 -5.28 16.86 -26.36
CA LEU A 150 -4.73 15.56 -26.80
C LEU A 150 -5.44 14.39 -26.14
N TYR A 151 -5.68 14.46 -24.82
CA TYR A 151 -6.44 13.41 -24.13
C TYR A 151 -7.90 13.34 -24.61
N PHE A 152 -8.54 14.48 -24.86
CA PHE A 152 -9.89 14.52 -25.43
C PHE A 152 -9.94 13.85 -26.81
N SER A 153 -8.98 14.16 -27.69
CA SER A 153 -8.85 13.50 -28.99
C SER A 153 -8.61 11.99 -28.86
N LYS A 154 -7.79 11.56 -27.90
CA LYS A 154 -7.55 10.14 -27.59
C LYS A 154 -8.84 9.43 -27.19
N LEU A 155 -9.62 10.02 -26.27
CA LEU A 155 -10.91 9.49 -25.85
C LEU A 155 -11.90 9.35 -27.00
N LYS A 156 -11.97 10.35 -27.88
CA LYS A 156 -12.83 10.29 -29.07
C LYS A 156 -12.43 9.15 -30.02
N VAL A 157 -11.13 8.88 -30.18
CA VAL A 157 -10.67 7.76 -31.01
C VAL A 157 -11.01 6.41 -30.35
N LEU A 158 -10.84 6.29 -29.03
CA LEU A 158 -11.23 5.09 -28.27
C LEU A 158 -12.73 4.82 -28.35
N GLU A 159 -13.56 5.85 -28.22
CA GLU A 159 -15.02 5.74 -28.38
C GLU A 159 -15.40 5.24 -29.79
N ASN A 160 -14.75 5.77 -30.83
CA ASN A 160 -15.00 5.30 -32.19
C ASN A 160 -14.56 3.85 -32.40
N LEU A 161 -13.48 3.41 -31.77
CA LEU A 161 -13.06 2.00 -31.83
C LEU A 161 -14.09 1.08 -31.17
N ILE A 162 -14.59 1.45 -29.98
CA ILE A 162 -15.64 0.70 -29.28
C ILE A 162 -16.92 0.63 -30.13
N LEU A 163 -17.30 1.73 -30.79
CA LEU A 163 -18.46 1.75 -31.68
C LEU A 163 -18.27 0.87 -32.90
N LEU A 164 -17.10 0.89 -33.54
CA LEU A 164 -16.78 0.04 -34.70
C LEU A 164 -16.83 -1.45 -34.33
N GLU A 165 -16.25 -1.82 -33.20
CA GLU A 165 -16.27 -3.18 -32.65
C GLU A 165 -17.69 -3.66 -32.32
N ARG A 166 -18.56 -2.75 -31.87
CA ARG A 166 -19.97 -3.05 -31.60
C ARG A 166 -20.81 -3.19 -32.88
N THR A 167 -20.48 -2.49 -33.95
CA THR A 167 -21.24 -2.53 -35.21
C THR A 167 -20.93 -3.74 -36.10
N ASP A 168 -19.79 -4.41 -35.87
CA ASP A 168 -19.41 -5.63 -36.59
C ASP A 168 -19.83 -6.93 -35.86
N GLN A 169 -20.52 -6.83 -34.71
CA GLN A 169 -21.24 -7.93 -34.03
C GLN A 169 -22.69 -8.04 -34.51
#